data_AF-A0A433DNB7-F1
#
_entry.id   AF-A0A433DNB7-F1
#
_cell.length_a   1.000
_cell.length_b   1.000
_cell.length_c   1.000
_cell.angle_alpha   90.00
_cell.angle_beta   90.00
_cell.angle_gamma   90.00
#
_symmetry.space_group_name_H-M   'P 1'
#
loop_
_entity.id
_entity.type
_entity.pdbx_description
1 polymer ?
#
loop_
_entity_poly.entity_id
_entity_poly.type
_entity_poly.pdbx_seq_one_letter_code
_entity_poly.pdbx_strand_id
1 'polypeptide(L)'
;MQQISTCVRMGCMFPAFFDRSKNIHHPFCSKTCASSSRCKNPNCISPLYVDPETGTQHPYCSRSCALLRRSPSAGLCSRQGCNNPRYTSPQNPPKYYDYCTPNCLWKETESLTETKLTALSDPANNLDYLAVKTAFNSPGFTIKAIFRIQYPPAISNRFLNYREQVRATSNAQSSKAITIKRFHGTRNVQCVAVNEMAKGKAVGTTNFCSFARCGPCGIIKTGLRGGNDGRVWSGGSSATSHSYTITIGGENTRVMFLCDAVGQGLPEAAPVACVEAILPRFLILYS
;
A
#
# COMPACT_ATOMS: atom_id res chain seq x y z
N MET A 1 -3.99 49.66 -10.74
CA MET A 1 -4.89 48.56 -10.32
C MET A 1 -4.93 47.53 -11.44
N GLN A 2 -4.33 46.35 -11.23
CA GLN A 2 -4.38 45.26 -12.21
C GLN A 2 -5.78 44.63 -12.17
N GLN A 3 -6.49 44.63 -13.30
CA GLN A 3 -7.78 43.96 -13.44
C GLN A 3 -7.58 42.45 -13.22
N ILE A 4 -8.13 41.91 -12.14
CA ILE A 4 -8.13 40.46 -11.90
C ILE A 4 -9.15 39.84 -12.86
N SER A 5 -8.67 39.27 -13.96
CA SER A 5 -9.50 38.50 -14.88
C SER A 5 -10.08 37.28 -14.18
N THR A 6 -11.40 37.09 -14.23
CA THR A 6 -12.09 35.91 -13.72
C THR A 6 -11.94 34.74 -14.68
N CYS A 7 -12.07 33.51 -14.18
CA CYS A 7 -12.04 32.32 -15.02
C CYS A 7 -13.15 32.37 -16.09
N VAL A 8 -12.78 32.11 -17.34
CA VAL A 8 -13.70 32.10 -18.49
C VAL A 8 -14.68 30.92 -18.46
N ARG A 9 -14.49 29.94 -17.57
CA ARG A 9 -15.37 28.77 -17.46
C ARG A 9 -16.71 29.19 -16.86
N MET A 10 -17.78 28.95 -17.60
CA MET A 10 -19.15 29.20 -17.15
C MET A 10 -19.43 28.54 -15.78
N GLY A 11 -19.83 29.35 -14.80
CA GLY A 11 -20.10 28.94 -13.42
C GLY A 11 -18.87 28.91 -12.49
N CYS A 12 -17.67 29.23 -12.98
CA CYS A 12 -16.46 29.32 -12.15
C CYS A 12 -16.20 30.77 -11.74
N MET A 13 -16.34 31.08 -10.44
CA MET A 13 -16.12 32.44 -9.93
C MET A 13 -14.67 32.68 -9.45
N PHE A 14 -13.76 31.73 -9.68
CA PHE A 14 -12.38 31.87 -9.25
C PHE A 14 -11.59 32.80 -10.18
N PRO A 15 -10.59 33.54 -9.65
CA PRO A 15 -9.64 34.27 -10.47
C PRO A 15 -8.94 33.37 -11.48
N ALA A 16 -8.67 33.88 -12.67
CA ALA A 16 -7.92 33.16 -13.66
C ALA A 16 -6.45 32.96 -13.20
N PHE A 17 -5.85 31.85 -13.58
CA PHE A 17 -4.53 31.46 -13.09
C PHE A 17 -3.45 32.40 -13.64
N PHE A 18 -2.57 32.87 -12.76
CA PHE A 18 -1.43 33.68 -13.13
C PHE A 18 -0.13 32.90 -12.97
N ASP A 19 0.53 32.58 -14.08
CA ASP A 19 1.84 31.94 -14.08
C ASP A 19 2.91 33.00 -13.81
N ARG A 20 3.34 33.10 -12.55
CA ARG A 20 4.38 34.04 -12.12
C ARG A 20 5.72 33.81 -12.80
N SER A 21 6.04 32.56 -13.18
CA SER A 21 7.33 32.22 -13.78
C SER A 21 7.46 32.73 -15.21
N LYS A 22 6.33 32.79 -15.92
CA LYS A 22 6.26 33.25 -17.31
C LYS A 22 5.64 34.63 -17.47
N ASN A 23 5.13 35.21 -16.39
CA ASN A 23 4.38 36.46 -16.38
C ASN A 23 3.16 36.43 -17.32
N ILE A 24 2.41 35.31 -17.34
CA ILE A 24 1.26 35.09 -18.22
C ILE A 24 -0.03 34.93 -17.41
N HIS A 25 -1.08 35.63 -17.82
CA HIS A 25 -2.45 35.39 -17.37
C HIS A 25 -3.14 34.34 -18.25
N HIS A 26 -3.53 33.22 -17.65
CA HIS A 26 -4.31 32.21 -18.34
C HIS A 26 -5.80 32.54 -18.26
N PRO A 27 -6.62 32.14 -19.25
CA PRO A 27 -8.06 32.35 -19.22
C PRO A 27 -8.81 31.47 -18.21
N PHE A 28 -8.15 30.46 -17.62
CA PHE A 28 -8.78 29.51 -16.68
C PHE A 28 -8.09 29.55 -15.31
N CYS A 29 -8.83 29.30 -14.23
CA CYS A 29 -8.28 29.26 -12.87
C CYS A 29 -7.43 28.00 -12.59
N SER A 30 -7.52 26.97 -13.43
CA SER A 30 -6.81 25.70 -13.26
C SER A 30 -6.79 24.89 -14.55
N LYS A 31 -5.89 23.90 -14.62
CA LYS A 31 -5.86 22.88 -15.69
C LYS A 31 -7.20 22.15 -15.83
N THR A 32 -7.90 21.92 -14.73
CA THR A 32 -9.25 21.33 -14.70
C THR A 32 -10.27 22.22 -15.39
N CYS A 33 -10.27 23.54 -15.15
CA CYS A 33 -11.19 24.44 -15.84
C CYS A 33 -10.86 24.62 -17.33
N ALA A 34 -9.61 24.42 -17.71
CA ALA A 34 -9.16 24.41 -19.10
C ALA A 34 -9.54 23.12 -19.85
N SER A 35 -9.91 22.04 -19.15
CA SER A 35 -10.30 20.77 -19.76
C SER A 35 -11.59 20.90 -20.58
N SER A 36 -11.53 20.56 -21.86
CA SER A 36 -12.69 20.47 -22.76
C SER A 36 -13.54 19.21 -22.52
N SER A 37 -12.92 18.13 -22.04
CA SER A 37 -13.59 16.86 -21.76
C SER A 37 -14.48 16.95 -20.53
N ARG A 38 -15.64 16.30 -20.59
CA ARG A 38 -16.64 16.24 -19.51
C ARG A 38 -16.53 14.95 -18.71
N CYS A 39 -16.99 15.01 -17.46
CA CYS A 39 -17.14 13.87 -16.57
C CYS A 39 -17.84 12.69 -17.27
N LYS A 40 -17.30 11.47 -17.15
CA LYS A 40 -17.98 10.25 -17.64
C LYS A 40 -19.22 9.85 -16.82
N ASN A 41 -19.57 10.59 -15.77
CA ASN A 41 -20.86 10.42 -15.11
C ASN A 41 -21.94 11.12 -15.96
N PRO A 42 -22.93 10.40 -16.51
CA PRO A 42 -23.94 10.98 -17.42
C PRO A 42 -24.70 12.16 -16.80
N ASN A 43 -24.83 12.14 -15.47
CA ASN A 43 -25.55 13.17 -14.70
C ASN A 43 -24.62 14.30 -14.23
N CYS A 44 -23.40 14.40 -14.77
CA CYS A 44 -22.42 15.41 -14.38
C CYS A 44 -21.85 16.13 -15.59
N ILE A 45 -22.00 17.45 -15.62
CA ILE A 45 -21.50 18.32 -16.70
C ILE A 45 -20.14 18.95 -16.40
N SER A 46 -19.58 18.68 -15.22
CA SER A 46 -18.30 19.24 -14.80
C SER A 46 -17.15 18.74 -15.70
N PRO A 47 -16.11 19.57 -15.90
CA PRO A 47 -14.92 19.14 -16.66
C PRO A 47 -14.19 17.99 -15.94
N LEU A 48 -13.44 17.21 -16.70
CA LEU A 48 -12.57 16.17 -16.15
C LEU A 48 -11.57 16.77 -15.16
N TYR A 49 -11.37 16.08 -14.03
CA TYR A 49 -10.34 16.46 -13.09
C TYR A 49 -8.98 16.27 -13.74
N VAL A 50 -8.15 17.31 -13.71
CA VAL A 50 -6.75 17.23 -14.12
C VAL A 50 -5.90 17.33 -12.87
N ASP A 51 -5.12 16.29 -12.60
CA ASP A 51 -4.17 16.28 -11.51
C ASP A 51 -3.18 17.46 -11.69
N PRO A 52 -3.12 18.39 -10.73
CA PRO A 52 -2.31 19.59 -10.88
C PRO A 52 -0.80 19.28 -10.93
N GLU A 53 -0.35 18.25 -10.22
CA GLU A 53 1.05 17.83 -10.11
C GLU A 53 1.50 17.07 -11.36
N THR A 54 0.71 16.08 -11.78
CA THR A 54 1.10 15.19 -12.89
C THR A 54 0.57 15.65 -14.25
N GLY A 55 -0.44 16.52 -14.28
CA GLY A 55 -1.17 16.86 -15.50
C GLY A 55 -2.08 15.75 -16.03
N THR A 56 -2.19 14.62 -15.32
CA THR A 56 -3.01 13.48 -15.76
C THR A 56 -4.49 13.86 -15.72
N GLN A 57 -5.19 13.64 -16.83
CA GLN A 57 -6.64 13.84 -16.90
C GLN A 57 -7.37 12.56 -16.49
N HIS A 58 -8.28 12.68 -15.52
CA HIS A 58 -9.06 11.55 -15.01
C HIS A 58 -10.42 11.48 -15.68
N PRO A 59 -11.02 10.28 -15.87
CA PRO A 59 -12.32 10.13 -16.53
C PRO A 59 -13.52 10.74 -15.78
N TYR A 60 -13.32 11.23 -14.56
CA TYR A 60 -14.38 11.84 -13.75
C TYR A 60 -13.92 13.20 -13.20
N CYS A 61 -14.87 14.11 -12.97
CA CYS A 61 -14.58 15.45 -12.43
C CYS A 61 -14.19 15.45 -10.95
N SER A 62 -14.51 14.38 -10.22
CA SER A 62 -14.28 14.26 -8.80
C SER A 62 -14.28 12.81 -8.37
N ARG A 63 -13.74 12.57 -7.16
CA ARG A 63 -13.79 11.27 -6.49
C ARG A 63 -15.23 10.77 -6.35
N SER A 64 -16.18 11.65 -6.06
CA SER A 64 -17.60 11.32 -5.90
C SER A 64 -18.23 10.83 -7.20
N CYS A 65 -17.97 11.51 -8.32
CA CYS A 65 -18.46 11.05 -9.62
C CYS A 65 -17.81 9.73 -10.06
N ALA A 66 -16.53 9.52 -9.73
CA ALA A 66 -15.86 8.24 -9.95
C ALA A 66 -16.47 7.12 -9.10
N LEU A 67 -16.84 7.41 -7.86
CA LEU A 67 -17.48 6.49 -6.92
C LEU A 67 -18.86 6.01 -7.39
N LEU A 68 -19.69 6.92 -7.92
CA LEU A 68 -21.05 6.62 -8.39
C LEU A 68 -21.10 5.73 -9.65
N ARG A 69 -19.97 5.61 -10.36
CA ARG A 69 -19.88 4.83 -11.61
C ARG A 69 -18.93 3.64 -11.49
N ARG A 70 -18.67 3.18 -10.26
CA ARG A 70 -17.82 2.01 -10.01
C ARG A 70 -18.44 0.73 -10.57
N SER A 71 -17.57 -0.16 -11.05
CA SER A 71 -18.00 -1.49 -11.49
C SER A 71 -18.56 -2.29 -10.31
N PRO A 72 -19.76 -2.88 -10.43
CA PRO A 72 -20.32 -3.79 -9.42
C PRO A 72 -19.44 -5.02 -9.17
N SER A 73 -18.58 -5.38 -10.13
CA SER A 73 -17.75 -6.59 -10.10
C SER A 73 -16.63 -6.57 -9.07
N ALA A 74 -16.26 -5.42 -8.52
CA ALA A 74 -15.19 -5.33 -7.53
C ALA A 74 -15.60 -5.87 -6.14
N GLY A 75 -16.90 -6.08 -5.91
CA GLY A 75 -17.41 -6.53 -4.62
C GLY A 75 -17.29 -5.50 -3.50
N LEU A 76 -17.60 -5.94 -2.28
CA LEU A 76 -17.58 -5.09 -1.08
C LEU A 76 -16.19 -5.06 -0.45
N CYS A 77 -15.92 -3.99 0.27
CA CYS A 77 -14.77 -3.85 1.14
C CYS A 77 -14.62 -5.09 2.03
N SER A 78 -13.40 -5.61 2.18
CA SER A 78 -13.12 -6.78 3.02
C SER A 78 -13.38 -6.55 4.52
N ARG A 79 -13.70 -5.31 4.92
CA ARG A 79 -13.99 -4.94 6.32
C ARG A 79 -15.36 -5.47 6.73
N GLN A 80 -15.40 -6.18 7.86
CA GLN A 80 -16.64 -6.61 8.50
C GLN A 80 -17.55 -5.40 8.80
N GLY A 81 -18.78 -5.44 8.30
CA GLY A 81 -19.75 -4.34 8.43
C GLY A 81 -19.54 -3.15 7.49
N CYS A 82 -18.57 -3.20 6.57
CA CYS A 82 -18.38 -2.15 5.58
C CYS A 82 -19.02 -2.53 4.25
N ASN A 83 -20.20 -1.98 3.99
CA ASN A 83 -20.92 -2.18 2.73
C ASN A 83 -20.46 -1.24 1.61
N ASN A 84 -19.32 -0.57 1.79
CA ASN A 84 -18.75 0.27 0.74
C ASN A 84 -18.07 -0.62 -0.30
N PRO A 85 -18.20 -0.32 -1.61
CA PRO A 85 -17.44 -1.00 -2.64
C PRO A 85 -15.92 -0.86 -2.42
N ARG A 86 -15.17 -1.89 -2.82
CA ARG A 86 -13.70 -1.86 -2.86
C ARG A 86 -13.16 -0.63 -3.60
N TYR A 87 -11.97 -0.16 -3.21
CA TYR A 87 -11.31 0.96 -3.88
C TYR A 87 -10.84 0.51 -5.27
N THR A 88 -11.50 1.00 -6.31
CA THR A 88 -11.07 0.80 -7.70
C THR A 88 -10.06 1.87 -8.12
N SER A 89 -9.08 1.50 -8.93
CA SER A 89 -8.18 2.48 -9.53
C SER A 89 -8.99 3.44 -10.42
N PRO A 90 -8.87 4.77 -10.26
CA PRO A 90 -9.56 5.73 -11.12
C PRO A 90 -9.19 5.61 -12.60
N GLN A 91 -8.00 5.11 -12.89
CA GLN A 91 -7.47 4.94 -14.25
C GLN A 91 -7.76 3.55 -14.83
N ASN A 92 -8.01 2.55 -13.97
CA ASN A 92 -8.28 1.17 -14.38
C ASN A 92 -9.39 0.55 -13.50
N PRO A 93 -10.67 0.81 -13.82
CA PRO A 93 -11.80 0.38 -13.00
C PRO A 93 -11.90 -1.12 -12.69
N PRO A 94 -11.47 -2.04 -13.59
CA PRO A 94 -11.35 -3.46 -13.27
C PRO A 94 -10.40 -3.79 -12.11
N LYS A 95 -9.38 -2.96 -11.87
CA LYS A 95 -8.40 -3.17 -10.79
C LYS A 95 -8.88 -2.55 -9.49
N TYR A 96 -8.76 -3.29 -8.38
CA TYR A 96 -9.26 -2.87 -7.09
C TYR A 96 -8.35 -3.30 -5.93
N TYR A 97 -8.40 -2.55 -4.82
CA TYR A 97 -7.84 -2.97 -3.53
C TYR A 97 -8.89 -3.67 -2.70
N ASP A 98 -8.48 -4.52 -1.77
CA ASP A 98 -9.41 -5.20 -0.86
C ASP A 98 -10.20 -4.25 0.07
N TYR A 99 -9.75 -3.01 0.22
CA TYR A 99 -10.35 -2.00 1.10
C TYR A 99 -10.98 -0.84 0.33
N CYS A 100 -11.98 -0.19 0.94
CA CYS A 100 -12.69 0.96 0.34
C CYS A 100 -11.85 2.23 0.16
N THR A 101 -10.86 2.43 1.03
CA THR A 101 -9.91 3.55 1.05
C THR A 101 -8.64 3.12 1.80
N PRO A 102 -7.48 3.76 1.60
CA PRO A 102 -6.28 3.50 2.41
C PRO A 102 -6.51 3.65 3.92
N ASN A 103 -7.41 4.54 4.35
CA ASN A 103 -7.77 4.68 5.76
C ASN A 103 -8.58 3.48 6.28
N CYS A 104 -9.38 2.83 5.41
CA CYS A 104 -10.13 1.62 5.78
C CYS A 104 -9.17 0.48 6.19
N LEU A 105 -7.97 0.41 5.61
CA LEU A 105 -6.95 -0.59 5.96
C LEU A 105 -6.51 -0.49 7.42
N TRP A 106 -6.30 0.73 7.93
CA TRP A 106 -5.85 0.96 9.30
C TRP A 106 -6.99 0.91 10.31
N LYS A 107 -8.20 1.33 9.92
CA LYS A 107 -9.39 1.19 10.78
C LYS A 107 -9.73 -0.28 11.08
N GLU A 108 -9.48 -1.20 10.15
CA GLU A 108 -9.68 -2.64 10.41
C GLU A 108 -8.75 -3.16 11.52
N THR A 109 -7.60 -2.53 11.71
CA THR A 109 -6.67 -2.94 12.77
C THR A 109 -7.04 -2.42 14.15
N GLU A 110 -7.87 -1.39 14.28
CA GLU A 110 -8.21 -0.75 15.57
C GLU A 110 -8.89 -1.70 16.57
N SER A 111 -9.70 -2.63 16.08
CA SER A 111 -10.43 -3.59 16.92
C SER A 111 -9.73 -4.95 17.05
N LEU A 112 -8.58 -5.15 16.40
CA LEU A 112 -7.87 -6.42 16.46
C LEU A 112 -7.14 -6.57 17.81
N THR A 113 -7.36 -7.69 18.47
CA THR A 113 -6.57 -8.12 19.63
C THR A 113 -5.41 -9.03 19.23
N GLU A 114 -5.48 -9.65 18.04
CA GLU A 114 -4.46 -10.51 17.46
C GLU A 114 -4.27 -10.24 15.96
N THR A 115 -3.14 -10.68 15.40
CA THR A 115 -2.82 -10.47 13.98
C THR A 115 -3.76 -11.26 13.09
N LYS A 116 -4.45 -10.60 12.15
CA LYS A 116 -5.21 -11.27 11.09
C LYS A 116 -4.35 -11.49 9.85
N LEU A 117 -4.42 -12.70 9.28
CA LEU A 117 -3.85 -13.02 7.97
C LEU A 117 -4.95 -13.23 6.94
N THR A 118 -4.79 -12.69 5.75
CA THR A 118 -5.75 -12.84 4.65
C THR A 118 -5.01 -13.19 3.37
N ALA A 119 -5.32 -14.35 2.79
CA ALA A 119 -4.80 -14.74 1.48
C ALA A 119 -5.36 -13.80 0.41
N LEU A 120 -4.49 -13.34 -0.50
CA LEU A 120 -4.91 -12.51 -1.64
C LEU A 120 -5.31 -13.44 -2.79
N SER A 121 -6.60 -13.48 -3.12
CA SER A 121 -7.22 -14.51 -3.98
C SER A 121 -7.40 -14.15 -5.45
N ASP A 122 -7.21 -12.88 -5.85
CA ASP A 122 -7.36 -12.44 -7.26
C ASP A 122 -6.05 -11.86 -7.81
N PRO A 123 -5.16 -12.70 -8.37
CA PRO A 123 -3.85 -12.26 -8.85
C PRO A 123 -3.92 -11.36 -10.09
N ALA A 124 -5.06 -11.31 -10.79
CA ALA A 124 -5.23 -10.52 -12.01
C ALA A 124 -5.69 -9.09 -11.72
N ASN A 125 -6.57 -8.91 -10.72
CA ASN A 125 -7.22 -7.62 -10.47
C ASN A 125 -6.95 -7.00 -9.09
N ASN A 126 -6.46 -7.77 -8.12
CA ASN A 126 -6.16 -7.25 -6.80
C ASN A 126 -4.88 -6.39 -6.82
N LEU A 127 -5.02 -5.10 -6.50
CA LEU A 127 -3.94 -4.12 -6.52
C LEU A 127 -2.88 -4.36 -5.44
N ASP A 128 -3.24 -4.93 -4.28
CA ASP A 128 -2.24 -5.34 -3.28
C ASP A 128 -1.41 -6.52 -3.83
N TYR A 129 -2.06 -7.52 -4.45
CA TYR A 129 -1.37 -8.65 -5.07
C TYR A 129 -0.42 -8.16 -6.18
N LEU A 130 -0.92 -7.33 -7.10
CA LEU A 130 -0.14 -6.80 -8.21
C LEU A 130 1.03 -5.95 -7.72
N ALA A 131 0.85 -5.13 -6.68
CA ALA A 131 1.91 -4.33 -6.09
C ALA A 131 3.01 -5.21 -5.46
N VAL A 132 2.62 -6.26 -4.73
CA VAL A 132 3.57 -7.21 -4.13
C VAL A 132 4.31 -7.99 -5.22
N LYS A 133 3.60 -8.49 -6.24
CA LYS A 133 4.21 -9.21 -7.38
C LYS A 133 5.20 -8.32 -8.14
N THR A 134 4.82 -7.07 -8.41
CA THR A 134 5.67 -6.09 -9.08
C THR A 134 6.89 -5.74 -8.24
N ALA A 135 6.74 -5.56 -6.92
CA ALA A 135 7.86 -5.30 -6.03
C ALA A 135 8.78 -6.52 -5.92
N PHE A 136 8.22 -7.74 -5.92
CA PHE A 136 8.98 -8.97 -5.77
C PHE A 136 9.88 -9.23 -6.97
N ASN A 137 9.45 -8.91 -8.20
CA ASN A 137 10.19 -9.01 -9.48
C ASN A 137 11.56 -9.72 -9.40
N SER A 138 11.52 -11.04 -9.21
CA SER A 138 12.70 -11.87 -8.95
C SER A 138 12.74 -12.97 -10.00
N PRO A 139 13.49 -12.79 -11.10
CA PRO A 139 13.58 -13.79 -12.17
C PRO A 139 14.05 -15.14 -11.62
N GLY A 140 13.47 -16.22 -12.14
CA GLY A 140 13.78 -17.59 -11.69
C GLY A 140 13.00 -18.05 -10.46
N PHE A 141 12.18 -17.19 -9.85
CA PHE A 141 11.31 -17.54 -8.73
C PHE A 141 9.82 -17.36 -9.07
N THR A 142 9.00 -18.28 -8.58
CA THR A 142 7.54 -18.27 -8.76
C THR A 142 6.85 -18.02 -7.43
N ILE A 143 5.98 -17.00 -7.38
CA ILE A 143 5.12 -16.75 -6.22
C ILE A 143 4.04 -17.83 -6.15
N LYS A 144 4.00 -18.57 -5.04
CA LYS A 144 2.94 -19.56 -4.74
C LYS A 144 1.73 -18.91 -4.08
N ALA A 145 1.96 -18.02 -3.11
CA ALA A 145 0.89 -17.35 -2.39
C ALA A 145 1.36 -16.02 -1.78
N ILE A 146 0.42 -15.08 -1.61
CA ILE A 146 0.63 -13.84 -0.89
C ILE A 146 -0.45 -13.70 0.17
N PHE A 147 -0.04 -13.41 1.41
CA PHE A 147 -0.95 -13.12 2.50
C PHE A 147 -0.72 -11.70 2.99
N ARG A 148 -1.80 -10.94 3.17
CA ARG A 148 -1.79 -9.66 3.86
C ARG A 148 -1.75 -9.87 5.37
N ILE A 149 -0.89 -9.12 6.04
CA ILE A 149 -0.71 -9.10 7.49
C ILE A 149 -1.38 -7.85 8.06
N GLN A 150 -2.29 -8.05 9.01
CA GLN A 150 -3.02 -6.99 9.69
C GLN A 150 -2.80 -7.13 11.18
N TYR A 151 -1.88 -6.33 11.71
CA TYR A 151 -1.51 -6.35 13.12
C TYR A 151 -2.54 -5.66 14.01
N PRO A 152 -2.66 -6.04 15.30
CA PRO A 152 -3.39 -5.27 16.29
C PRO A 152 -2.71 -3.92 16.60
N PRO A 153 -3.43 -2.94 17.20
CA PRO A 153 -2.91 -1.59 17.45
C PRO A 153 -1.66 -1.60 18.33
N ALA A 154 -1.58 -2.55 19.26
CA ALA A 154 -0.41 -2.76 20.13
C ALA A 154 0.91 -2.97 19.38
N ILE A 155 0.85 -3.38 18.10
CA ILE A 155 2.00 -3.55 17.22
C ILE A 155 2.02 -2.44 16.16
N SER A 156 0.92 -2.21 15.44
CA SER A 156 0.90 -1.24 14.34
C SER A 156 1.12 0.20 14.79
N ASN A 157 0.63 0.59 15.98
CA ASN A 157 0.76 1.98 16.46
C ASN A 157 2.21 2.36 16.73
N ARG A 158 3.09 1.42 17.07
CA ARG A 158 4.52 1.72 17.24
C ARG A 158 5.13 2.25 15.95
N PHE A 159 4.84 1.57 14.83
CA PHE A 159 5.26 2.01 13.50
C PHE A 159 4.59 3.30 13.06
N LEU A 160 3.26 3.40 13.24
CA LEU A 160 2.51 4.59 12.82
C LEU A 160 2.97 5.85 13.57
N ASN A 161 3.21 5.73 14.88
CA ASN A 161 3.71 6.84 15.72
C ASN A 161 5.13 7.22 15.33
N TYR A 162 6.03 6.23 15.16
CA TYR A 162 7.41 6.50 14.73
C TYR A 162 7.45 7.21 13.37
N ARG A 163 6.68 6.73 12.40
CA ARG A 163 6.57 7.35 11.08
C ARG A 163 6.08 8.79 11.17
N GLU A 164 5.10 9.06 12.02
CA GLU A 164 4.55 10.40 12.18
C GLU A 164 5.56 11.35 12.86
N GLN A 165 6.29 10.88 13.87
CA GLN A 165 7.39 11.61 14.49
C GLN A 165 8.48 11.98 13.47
N VAL A 166 8.90 11.03 12.63
CA VAL A 166 9.89 11.30 11.57
C VAL A 166 9.31 12.26 10.52
N ARG A 167 8.04 12.12 10.13
CA ARG A 167 7.40 13.05 9.19
C ARG A 167 7.39 14.48 9.72
N ALA A 168 7.01 14.65 10.98
CA ALA A 168 6.94 15.96 11.63
C ALA A 168 8.32 16.64 11.73
N THR A 169 9.38 15.85 11.90
CA THR A 169 10.76 16.37 12.04
C THR A 169 11.51 16.55 10.71
N SER A 170 11.07 15.87 9.63
CA SER A 170 11.74 15.89 8.31
C SER A 170 11.16 16.89 7.31
N ASN A 171 10.18 17.72 7.70
CA ASN A 171 9.40 18.58 6.78
C ASN A 171 8.77 17.83 5.58
N ALA A 172 8.60 16.51 5.70
CA ALA A 172 8.06 15.70 4.61
C ALA A 172 6.58 16.02 4.38
N GLN A 173 6.23 16.31 3.12
CA GLN A 173 4.88 16.69 2.70
C GLN A 173 3.83 15.60 2.98
N SER A 174 4.24 14.32 3.07
CA SER A 174 3.36 13.22 3.42
C SER A 174 4.12 12.04 4.03
N SER A 175 3.42 11.19 4.79
CA SER A 175 4.01 9.94 5.30
C SER A 175 4.46 9.00 4.17
N LYS A 176 3.88 9.12 2.96
CA LYS A 176 4.27 8.35 1.78
C LYS A 176 5.68 8.73 1.30
N ALA A 177 6.08 9.99 1.46
CA ALA A 177 7.40 10.46 1.01
C ALA A 177 8.57 9.84 1.80
N ILE A 178 8.31 9.41 3.04
CA ILE A 178 9.32 8.83 3.94
C ILE A 178 9.17 7.31 4.13
N THR A 179 8.12 6.72 3.54
CA THR A 179 7.86 5.27 3.65
C THR A 179 8.30 4.57 2.38
N ILE A 180 9.25 3.66 2.50
CA ILE A 180 9.73 2.82 1.40
C ILE A 180 9.32 1.37 1.62
N LYS A 181 9.34 0.58 0.54
CA LYS A 181 9.15 -0.87 0.59
C LYS A 181 10.48 -1.56 0.83
N ARG A 182 10.48 -2.56 1.72
CA ARG A 182 11.67 -3.34 2.07
C ARG A 182 11.33 -4.81 2.17
N PHE A 183 12.22 -5.67 1.69
CA PHE A 183 12.12 -7.11 1.84
C PHE A 183 12.86 -7.58 3.10
N HIS A 184 12.32 -8.61 3.76
CA HIS A 184 12.96 -9.26 4.89
C HIS A 184 12.84 -10.78 4.73
N GLY A 185 13.98 -11.44 4.48
CA GLY A 185 14.09 -12.89 4.47
C GLY A 185 14.24 -13.44 5.88
N THR A 186 13.70 -14.63 6.14
CA THR A 186 13.83 -15.28 7.46
C THR A 186 14.37 -16.70 7.35
N ARG A 187 15.32 -17.03 8.25
CA ARG A 187 16.10 -18.28 8.21
C ARG A 187 15.60 -19.39 9.11
N ASN A 188 14.67 -19.14 10.03
CA ASN A 188 14.24 -20.15 11.00
C ASN A 188 12.78 -20.52 10.80
N VAL A 189 12.52 -21.60 10.06
CA VAL A 189 11.17 -22.04 9.74
C VAL A 189 10.97 -23.51 10.08
N GLN A 190 10.74 -23.78 11.36
CA GLN A 190 10.07 -24.99 11.81
C GLN A 190 8.62 -24.65 12.19
N CYS A 191 7.86 -24.12 11.22
CA CYS A 191 6.49 -23.63 11.43
C CYS A 191 5.54 -24.54 10.63
N VAL A 192 4.83 -25.44 11.33
CA VAL A 192 3.82 -26.33 10.70
C VAL A 192 2.77 -25.52 9.94
N ALA A 193 2.29 -24.41 10.52
CA ALA A 193 1.36 -23.50 9.85
C ALA A 193 1.83 -23.02 8.48
N VAL A 194 3.09 -22.60 8.35
CA VAL A 194 3.59 -22.06 7.08
C VAL A 194 3.81 -23.18 6.06
N ASN A 195 4.20 -24.37 6.51
CA ASN A 195 4.24 -25.56 5.64
C ASN A 195 2.84 -25.91 5.13
N GLU A 196 1.80 -25.84 5.96
CA GLU A 196 0.43 -26.10 5.52
C GLU A 196 -0.12 -24.98 4.60
N MET A 197 0.25 -23.71 4.85
CA MET A 197 -0.03 -22.61 3.92
C MET A 197 0.63 -22.83 2.56
N ALA A 198 1.87 -23.34 2.52
CA ALA A 198 2.58 -23.66 1.28
C ALA A 198 1.87 -24.75 0.46
N LYS A 199 1.14 -25.66 1.14
CA LYS A 199 0.28 -26.69 0.52
C LYS A 199 -1.12 -26.16 0.15
N GLY A 200 -1.35 -24.85 0.24
CA GLY A 200 -2.62 -24.22 -0.11
C GLY A 200 -3.73 -24.38 0.93
N LYS A 201 -3.43 -24.87 2.15
CA LYS A 201 -4.45 -24.98 3.21
C LYS A 201 -4.73 -23.62 3.83
N ALA A 202 -5.98 -23.41 4.24
CA ALA A 202 -6.35 -22.26 5.06
C ALA A 202 -5.80 -22.45 6.48
N VAL A 203 -5.15 -21.42 7.03
CA VAL A 203 -4.46 -21.52 8.32
C VAL A 203 -4.86 -20.33 9.18
N GLY A 204 -5.50 -20.60 10.32
CA GLY A 204 -5.85 -19.59 11.32
C GLY A 204 -4.65 -19.19 12.19
N THR A 205 -4.82 -18.13 12.98
CA THR A 205 -3.82 -17.57 13.92
C THR A 205 -3.41 -18.55 15.02
N THR A 206 -4.32 -19.44 15.41
CA THR A 206 -4.12 -20.50 16.40
C THR A 206 -3.18 -21.62 15.91
N ASN A 207 -2.92 -21.72 14.61
CA ASN A 207 -2.08 -22.76 14.02
C ASN A 207 -0.59 -22.40 14.02
N PHE A 208 -0.23 -21.14 14.32
CA PHE A 208 1.17 -20.74 14.42
C PHE A 208 1.79 -21.30 15.70
N CYS A 209 2.96 -21.94 15.58
CA CYS A 209 3.65 -22.51 16.73
C CYS A 209 3.92 -21.45 17.82
N SER A 210 3.99 -21.89 19.07
CA SER A 210 4.40 -21.08 20.23
C SER A 210 5.91 -20.83 20.27
N PHE A 211 6.69 -21.48 19.39
CA PHE A 211 8.14 -21.37 19.40
C PHE A 211 8.61 -19.94 19.07
N ALA A 212 9.13 -19.25 20.09
CA ALA A 212 9.50 -17.84 20.02
C ALA A 212 10.61 -17.55 19.00
N ARG A 213 11.40 -18.56 18.60
CA ARG A 213 12.47 -18.43 17.60
C ARG A 213 12.03 -18.79 16.18
N CYS A 214 10.79 -19.23 15.99
CA CYS A 214 10.27 -19.43 14.65
C CYS A 214 10.10 -18.06 13.98
N GLY A 215 10.90 -17.80 12.94
CA GLY A 215 10.94 -16.53 12.23
C GLY A 215 9.57 -16.10 11.71
N PRO A 216 8.91 -16.87 10.83
CA PRO A 216 7.61 -16.47 10.30
C PRO A 216 6.53 -16.33 11.37
N CYS A 217 6.34 -17.38 12.19
CA CYS A 217 5.35 -17.40 13.25
C CYS A 217 5.54 -16.21 14.24
N GLY A 218 6.79 -15.91 14.65
CA GLY A 218 7.12 -14.80 15.56
C GLY A 218 6.92 -13.43 14.92
N ILE A 219 7.33 -13.27 13.66
CA ILE A 219 7.11 -12.03 12.91
C ILE A 219 5.62 -11.76 12.73
N ILE A 220 4.83 -12.77 12.34
CA ILE A 220 3.37 -12.65 12.17
C ILE A 220 2.69 -12.31 13.51
N LYS A 221 3.09 -12.91 14.62
CA LYS A 221 2.43 -12.66 15.92
C LYS A 221 2.80 -11.31 16.54
N THR A 222 4.08 -10.94 16.47
CA THR A 222 4.64 -9.85 17.30
C THR A 222 5.31 -8.73 16.51
N GLY A 223 5.41 -8.84 15.18
CA GLY A 223 6.26 -7.98 14.36
C GLY A 223 7.73 -8.40 14.37
N LEU A 224 8.57 -7.59 13.71
CA LEU A 224 10.01 -7.80 13.64
C LEU A 224 10.69 -7.52 14.99
N ARG A 225 11.77 -8.25 15.27
CA ARG A 225 12.65 -8.01 16.42
C ARG A 225 14.00 -7.52 15.90
N GLY A 226 14.61 -6.60 16.63
CA GLY A 226 15.94 -6.09 16.33
C GLY A 226 17.00 -7.14 16.61
N GLY A 227 18.16 -7.00 15.98
CA GLY A 227 19.37 -7.68 16.42
C GLY A 227 19.84 -7.17 17.79
N ASN A 228 21.04 -7.59 18.20
CA ASN A 228 21.64 -7.11 19.45
C ASN A 228 21.86 -5.59 19.47
N ASP A 229 21.94 -4.96 18.30
CA ASP A 229 22.06 -3.51 18.09
C ASP A 229 20.70 -2.79 17.98
N GLY A 230 19.59 -3.51 18.17
CA GLY A 230 18.22 -2.99 18.04
C GLY A 230 17.78 -2.74 16.59
N ARG A 231 18.65 -2.98 15.61
CA ARG A 231 18.39 -2.70 14.20
C ARG A 231 17.78 -3.89 13.49
N VAL A 232 17.09 -3.65 12.38
CA VAL A 232 16.48 -4.71 11.56
C VAL A 232 17.00 -4.67 10.14
N TRP A 233 17.70 -5.73 9.74
CA TRP A 233 18.21 -5.88 8.38
C TRP A 233 17.08 -6.14 7.39
N SER A 234 17.16 -5.47 6.26
CA SER A 234 16.21 -5.63 5.15
C SER A 234 16.93 -5.41 3.81
N GLY A 235 16.30 -5.79 2.70
CA GLY A 235 16.75 -5.55 1.33
C GLY A 235 15.81 -4.61 0.56
N GLY A 236 16.32 -3.90 -0.45
CA GLY A 236 15.49 -3.06 -1.34
C GLY A 236 14.80 -3.90 -2.40
N SER A 237 15.41 -5.04 -2.72
CA SER A 237 14.96 -6.10 -3.60
C SER A 237 14.74 -7.40 -2.85
N SER A 238 13.91 -8.24 -3.44
CA SER A 238 13.70 -9.63 -3.02
C SER A 238 14.99 -10.46 -3.17
N ALA A 239 15.79 -10.21 -4.21
CA ALA A 239 17.05 -10.91 -4.47
C ALA A 239 18.04 -10.76 -3.30
N THR A 240 18.21 -9.55 -2.78
CA THR A 240 19.05 -9.31 -1.60
C THR A 240 18.55 -10.06 -0.37
N SER A 241 17.23 -10.16 -0.19
CA SER A 241 16.64 -10.87 0.94
C SER A 241 16.58 -12.40 0.75
N HIS A 242 16.71 -12.89 -0.48
CA HIS A 242 16.62 -14.32 -0.80
C HIS A 242 17.70 -15.15 -0.09
N SER A 243 18.93 -14.66 -0.02
CA SER A 243 20.06 -15.31 0.69
C SER A 243 19.84 -15.40 2.21
N TYR A 244 18.80 -14.74 2.72
CA TYR A 244 18.36 -14.83 4.12
C TYR A 244 17.09 -15.67 4.29
N THR A 245 16.67 -16.39 3.26
CA THR A 245 15.57 -17.35 3.34
C THR A 245 16.09 -18.77 3.36
N ILE A 246 15.35 -19.67 4.00
CA ILE A 246 15.55 -21.11 3.90
C ILE A 246 14.35 -21.77 3.25
N THR A 247 14.58 -22.94 2.67
CA THR A 247 13.55 -23.81 2.14
C THR A 247 12.71 -24.42 3.27
N ILE A 248 11.39 -24.59 3.05
CA ILE A 248 10.41 -25.00 4.06
C ILE A 248 9.56 -26.19 3.59
N GLY A 249 9.25 -27.09 4.52
CA GLY A 249 8.27 -28.16 4.29
C GLY A 249 8.72 -29.27 3.33
N GLY A 250 10.01 -29.43 3.06
CA GLY A 250 10.55 -30.45 2.13
C GLY A 250 10.32 -30.15 0.65
N GLU A 251 9.52 -29.14 0.32
CA GLU A 251 9.40 -28.56 -1.01
C GLU A 251 10.37 -27.40 -1.17
N ASN A 252 10.75 -26.99 -2.40
CA ASN A 252 11.55 -25.80 -2.68
C ASN A 252 10.88 -24.45 -2.30
N THR A 253 9.87 -24.46 -1.42
CA THR A 253 9.16 -23.26 -0.97
C THR A 253 10.01 -22.46 0.01
N ARG A 254 9.96 -21.14 -0.08
CA ARG A 254 10.64 -20.16 0.77
C ARG A 254 9.67 -19.10 1.22
N VAL A 255 10.05 -18.37 2.27
CA VAL A 255 9.23 -17.35 2.91
C VAL A 255 9.97 -16.03 2.94
N MET A 256 9.28 -14.96 2.57
CA MET A 256 9.80 -13.59 2.67
C MET A 256 8.69 -12.63 3.09
N PHE A 257 9.07 -11.55 3.76
CA PHE A 257 8.15 -10.47 4.10
C PHE A 257 8.41 -9.25 3.22
N LEU A 258 7.33 -8.62 2.75
CA LEU A 258 7.37 -7.26 2.23
C LEU A 258 6.86 -6.31 3.31
N CYS A 259 7.71 -5.36 3.69
CA CYS A 259 7.50 -4.43 4.79
C CYS A 259 7.32 -3.00 4.27
N ASP A 260 6.58 -2.21 5.04
CA ASP A 260 6.71 -0.75 5.02
C ASP A 260 7.87 -0.38 5.97
N ALA A 261 8.77 0.49 5.53
CA ALA A 261 9.86 1.00 6.36
C ALA A 261 9.96 2.51 6.27
N VAL A 262 10.31 3.16 7.38
CA VAL A 262 10.63 4.58 7.44
C VAL A 262 12.13 4.73 7.18
N GLY A 263 12.47 5.38 6.07
CA GLY A 263 13.86 5.58 5.68
C GLY A 263 13.98 6.07 4.26
N GLN A 264 14.25 7.36 4.09
CA GLN A 264 14.52 7.94 2.77
C GLN A 264 15.98 7.63 2.38
N GLY A 265 16.20 7.14 1.16
CA GLY A 265 17.55 6.91 0.64
C GLY A 265 18.33 5.77 1.30
N LEU A 266 17.65 4.83 1.98
CA LEU A 266 18.34 3.65 2.52
C LEU A 266 18.99 2.84 1.39
N PRO A 267 20.26 2.41 1.55
CA PRO A 267 20.93 1.54 0.58
C PRO A 267 20.19 0.22 0.36
N GLU A 268 20.55 -0.47 -0.72
CA GLU A 268 19.95 -1.74 -1.12
C GLU A 268 19.97 -2.76 0.03
N ALA A 269 21.15 -3.03 0.61
CA ALA A 269 21.30 -3.89 1.78
C ALA A 269 21.65 -3.02 3.00
N ALA A 270 20.65 -2.61 3.77
CA ALA A 270 20.85 -1.75 4.92
C ALA A 270 19.86 -2.10 6.06
N PRO A 271 20.31 -1.97 7.32
CA PRO A 271 19.41 -2.04 8.45
C PRO A 271 18.56 -0.77 8.54
N VAL A 272 17.30 -0.93 8.96
CA VAL A 272 16.52 0.21 9.48
C VAL A 272 16.96 0.54 10.90
N ALA A 273 16.77 1.80 11.31
CA ALA A 273 17.31 2.34 12.55
C ALA A 273 16.83 1.62 13.82
N CYS A 274 15.56 1.17 13.83
CA CYS A 274 14.97 0.44 14.95
C CYS A 274 13.78 -0.43 14.48
N VAL A 275 13.22 -1.23 15.38
CA VAL A 275 12.07 -2.11 15.09
C VAL A 275 10.81 -1.32 14.77
N GLU A 276 10.60 -0.17 15.39
CA GLU A 276 9.46 0.71 15.14
C GLU A 276 9.52 1.35 13.74
N ALA A 277 10.71 1.40 13.13
CA ALA A 277 10.87 1.93 11.78
C ALA A 277 10.41 0.97 10.67
N ILE A 278 9.97 -0.25 10.99
CA ILE A 278 9.59 -1.25 9.97
C ILE A 278 8.39 -2.09 10.40
N LEU A 279 7.44 -2.28 9.48
CA LEU A 279 6.23 -3.05 9.70
C LEU A 279 6.01 -4.06 8.55
N PRO A 280 6.05 -5.37 8.81
CA PRO A 280 5.65 -6.38 7.83
C PRO A 280 4.22 -6.16 7.36
N ARG A 281 3.99 -6.13 6.05
CA ARG A 281 2.65 -5.94 5.48
C ARG A 281 2.16 -7.16 4.73
N PHE A 282 3.08 -7.90 4.12
CA PHE A 282 2.75 -9.09 3.36
C PHE A 282 3.73 -10.21 3.65
N LEU A 283 3.22 -11.43 3.71
CA LEU A 283 3.95 -12.68 3.68
C LEU A 283 3.90 -13.24 2.26
N ILE A 284 5.05 -13.57 1.71
CA ILE A 284 5.20 -14.12 0.35
C ILE A 284 5.74 -15.54 0.48
N LEU A 285 5.01 -16.51 -0.09
CA LEU A 285 5.48 -17.87 -0.31
C LEU A 285 5.89 -18.00 -1.77
N TYR A 286 7.10 -18.46 -2.03
CA TYR A 286 7.66 -18.57 -3.38
C TYR A 286 8.60 -19.77 -3.50
N SER A 287 8.94 -20.18 -4.73
CA SER A 287 9.90 -21.25 -5.01
C SER A 287 10.74 -20.95 -6.24
#